data_AF-C3W872-F1
#
_entry.id   AF-C3W872-F1
#
_cell.length_a   1.000
_cell.length_b   1.000
_cell.length_c   1.000
_cell.angle_alpha   90.00
_cell.angle_beta   90.00
_cell.angle_gamma   90.00
#
_symmetry.space_group_name_H-M   'P 1'
#
loop_
_entity.id
_entity.type
_entity.pdbx_description
1 polymer ?
#
loop_
_entity_poly.entity_id
_entity_poly.type
_entity_poly.pdbx_seq_one_letter_code
_entity_poly.pdbx_strand_id
1 'polypeptide(L)' 'WSPKPEQILILESIFNSGMVNPPKDETVRIRKLLEKFGSVGDANVFYWFQ' A
#
# COMPACT_ATOMS: atom_id res chain seq x y z
N TRP A 1 -2.78 -10.62 -5.24
CA TRP A 1 -2.77 -9.32 -5.94
C TRP A 1 -1.47 -9.22 -6.73
N SER A 2 -1.52 -8.67 -7.95
CA SER A 2 -0.35 -8.49 -8.82
C SER A 2 -0.10 -6.98 -8.95
N PRO A 3 0.66 -6.38 -8.00
CA PRO A 3 0.90 -4.93 -8.00
C PRO A 3 1.64 -4.48 -9.25
N LYS A 4 1.30 -3.27 -9.71
CA LYS A 4 2.10 -2.58 -10.74
C LYS A 4 3.42 -2.07 -10.15
N PRO A 5 4.49 -1.92 -10.96
CA PRO A 5 5.77 -1.42 -10.48
C PRO A 5 5.66 -0.11 -9.66
N GLU A 6 4.79 0.81 -10.08
CA GLU A 6 4.53 2.07 -9.40
C GLU A 6 3.92 1.86 -8.00
N GLN A 7 3.03 0.87 -7.88
CA GLN A 7 2.43 0.52 -6.59
C GLN A 7 3.48 -0.06 -5.62
N ILE A 8 4.42 -0.87 -6.14
CA ILE A 8 5.54 -1.42 -5.35
C ILE A 8 6.43 -0.29 -4.85
N LEU A 9 6.84 0.63 -5.72
CA LEU A 9 7.72 1.74 -5.36
C LEU A 9 7.14 2.62 -4.25
N ILE A 10 5.82 2.89 -4.30
CA ILE A 10 5.12 3.67 -3.27
C ILE A 10 5.12 2.90 -1.94
N LEU A 11 4.79 1.61 -1.97
CA LEU A 11 4.76 0.77 -0.78
C LEU A 11 6.13 0.65 -0.13
N GLU A 12 7.18 0.39 -0.91
CA GLU A 12 8.58 0.36 -0.44
C GLU A 12 9.02 1.69 0.15
N SER A 13 8.67 2.82 -0.49
CA SER A 13 8.98 4.15 0.05
C SER A 13 8.34 4.38 1.42
N ILE A 14 7.10 3.91 1.62
CA ILE A 14 6.40 4.02 2.91
C ILE A 14 7.04 3.10 3.95
N PHE A 15 7.32 1.85 3.58
CA PHE A 15 7.98 0.89 4.47
C PHE A 15 9.36 1.38 4.94
N ASN A 16 10.18 1.86 4.01
CA ASN A 16 11.51 2.39 4.28
C ASN A 16 11.49 3.67 5.12
N SER A 17 10.34 4.36 5.23
CA SER A 17 10.16 5.47 6.17
C SER A 17 9.91 5.05 7.62
N GLY A 18 9.80 3.74 7.88
CA GLY A 18 9.60 3.15 9.21
C GLY A 18 8.16 2.70 9.50
N MET A 19 7.24 2.88 8.55
CA MET A 19 5.87 2.40 8.69
C MET A 19 5.79 0.91 8.31
N VAL A 20 5.70 0.05 9.32
CA VAL A 20 5.63 -1.42 9.15
C VAL A 20 4.27 -2.02 9.48
N ASN A 21 3.34 -1.25 10.06
CA ASN A 21 1.98 -1.71 10.33
C ASN A 21 1.01 -0.51 10.30
N PRO A 22 0.49 -0.12 9.13
CA PRO A 22 -0.37 1.04 9.01
C PRO A 22 -1.69 0.81 9.76
N PRO A 23 -2.15 1.75 10.61
CA PRO A 23 -3.49 1.68 11.17
C PRO A 23 -4.55 1.75 10.06
N LYS A 24 -5.79 1.35 10.35
CA LYS A 24 -6.87 1.23 9.36
C LYS A 24 -7.06 2.47 8.48
N ASP A 25 -6.99 3.67 9.07
CA ASP A 25 -7.16 4.92 8.32
C ASP A 25 -6.01 5.16 7.34
N GLU A 26 -4.79 4.78 7.72
CA GLU A 26 -3.62 4.81 6.83
C GLU A 26 -3.71 3.72 5.77
N THR A 27 -4.21 2.52 6.07
CA THR A 27 -4.48 1.48 5.06
C THR A 27 -5.41 2.02 3.96
N VAL A 28 -6.50 2.69 4.34
CA VAL A 28 -7.45 3.30 3.40
C VAL A 28 -6.79 4.41 2.59
N ARG A 29 -5.95 5.24 3.22
CA ARG A 29 -5.22 6.33 2.55
C ARG A 29 -4.22 5.79 1.53
N ILE A 30 -3.45 4.77 1.91
CA ILE A 30 -2.47 4.11 1.04
C ILE A 30 -3.19 3.43 -0.12
N ARG A 31 -4.30 2.71 0.13
CA ARG A 31 -5.12 2.12 -0.95
C ARG A 31 -5.53 3.19 -1.96
N LYS A 32 -6.12 4.31 -1.52
CA LYS A 32 -6.56 5.40 -2.41
C LYS A 32 -5.41 6.00 -3.24
N LEU A 33 -4.18 6.03 -2.68
CA LEU A 33 -3.00 6.46 -3.42
C LEU A 33 -2.62 5.44 -4.51
N LEU A 34 -2.60 4.16 -4.17
CA LEU A 34 -2.25 3.06 -5.06
C LEU A 34 -3.28 2.82 -6.16
N GLU A 35 -4.57 3.10 -5.91
CA GLU A 35 -5.67 2.97 -6.88
C GLU A 35 -5.46 3.81 -8.14
N LYS A 36 -4.68 4.90 -8.04
CA LYS A 36 -4.31 5.73 -9.19
C LYS A 36 -3.45 4.99 -10.22
N PHE A 37 -2.81 3.90 -9.82
CA PHE A 37 -1.88 3.12 -10.64
C PHE A 37 -2.41 1.71 -10.97
N GLY A 38 -3.58 1.32 -10.45
CA GLY A 38 -4.20 0.03 -10.72
C GLY A 38 -5.11 -0.46 -9.60
N SER A 39 -5.87 -1.52 -9.86
CA SER A 39 -6.79 -2.11 -8.87
C SER A 39 -6.04 -2.62 -7.63
N VAL A 40 -6.58 -2.29 -6.45
CA VAL A 40 -6.04 -2.66 -5.13
C VAL A 40 -7.17 -2.57 -4.10
N GLY A 41 -7.26 -3.57 -3.22
CA GLY A 41 -8.18 -3.56 -2.08
C GLY A 41 -7.48 -3.29 -0.75
N ASP A 42 -8.24 -2.95 0.29
CA ASP A 42 -7.70 -2.68 1.63
C ASP A 42 -6.88 -3.89 2.16
N ALA A 43 -7.37 -5.11 1.90
CA ALA A 43 -6.67 -6.34 2.27
C ALA A 43 -5.29 -6.47 1.59
N ASN A 44 -5.13 -5.96 0.35
CA ASN A 44 -3.85 -6.04 -0.34
C ASN A 44 -2.80 -5.15 0.32
N VAL A 45 -3.20 -3.95 0.74
CA VAL A 45 -2.34 -3.05 1.50
C VAL A 45 -2.00 -3.67 2.85
N PHE A 46 -2.99 -4.16 3.59
CA PHE A 46 -2.79 -4.80 4.89
C PHE A 46 -1.79 -5.97 4.81
N TYR A 47 -1.99 -6.91 3.88
CA TYR A 47 -1.11 -8.08 3.74
C TYR A 47 0.28 -7.75 3.19
N TRP A 48 0.46 -6.61 2.52
CA TRP A 48 1.80 -6.24 2.06
C TRP A 48 2.67 -5.71 3.21
N PHE A 49 2.07 -5.07 4.21
CA PHE A 49 2.75 -4.57 5.42
C PHE A 49 2.80 -5.61 6.57
N GLN A 50 2.46 -6.88 6.35
CA GLN A 50 2.58 -7.96 7.34
C GLN A 50 3.63 -8.97 6.87
#